data_AF-A0A395JMA7-F1
#
_entry.id   AF-A0A395JMA7-F1
#
_cell.length_a   1.000
_cell.length_b   1.000
_cell.length_c   1.000
_cell.angle_alpha   90.00
_cell.angle_beta   90.00
_cell.angle_gamma   90.00
#
_symmetry.space_group_name_H-M   'P 1'
#
loop_
_entity.id
_entity.type
_entity.pdbx_description
1 polymer ?
#
loop_
_entity_poly.entity_id
_entity_poly.type
_entity_poly.pdbx_seq_one_letter_code
_entity_poly.pdbx_strand_id
1 'polypeptide(L)'
;MFQFKASIVMFWLFYSIVAIQVVSAQESSDDLLLTVPALIAGSYRASMELDIPEPAAGFCAVPATAQAESIAQPDTVIGNGSPASCTSAAVVAAVAKGGVITFNCGAAPVEIEMQQTAKVINNTGPRIVIDGGGKVTLNGQGQRRILYMNTCDPDQIWTTPHCQNQDHPQLTVQNITFKNGNSKSETQYDGGGAIWVRGGRFKLVNTRFENNVCADAGPDVGGAAVRVFSQYQGLPVYVANSIFGGSAETANVCSNGGGLSSIGVSFSIYNSWFSHNRAIGNGANPSRSGTPGGGSGGAIYNDGNDFDLFLCGTTIENNHANEGGGAVFFVSNNRQGTLSIENSLLRSNPSLGFETANYPGIFFLGRGNPSVVRSTIQ
;
A
#
# COMPACT_ATOMS: atom_id res chain seq x y z
N MET A 1 -43.95 -35.92 -58.38
CA MET A 1 -42.93 -35.06 -59.00
C MET A 1 -41.66 -35.22 -58.17
N PHE A 2 -40.80 -36.14 -58.59
CA PHE A 2 -39.61 -36.61 -57.87
C PHE A 2 -38.41 -36.56 -58.81
N GLN A 3 -37.23 -36.46 -58.20
CA GLN A 3 -35.88 -36.47 -58.77
C GLN A 3 -35.35 -35.12 -59.25
N PHE A 4 -34.26 -34.68 -58.60
CA PHE A 4 -33.14 -34.12 -59.33
C PHE A 4 -31.82 -34.67 -58.79
N LYS A 5 -31.04 -35.20 -59.74
CA LYS A 5 -29.67 -35.68 -59.62
C LYS A 5 -28.68 -34.52 -59.65
N ALA A 6 -27.50 -34.84 -59.13
CA ALA A 6 -26.27 -34.07 -59.05
C ALA A 6 -25.73 -33.48 -60.38
N SER A 7 -24.90 -32.44 -60.25
CA SER A 7 -23.61 -32.30 -60.97
C SER A 7 -22.68 -31.30 -60.27
N ILE A 8 -21.38 -31.59 -60.37
CA ILE A 8 -20.20 -31.08 -59.67
C ILE A 8 -19.54 -29.92 -60.46
N VAL A 9 -18.84 -28.99 -59.77
CA VAL A 9 -17.48 -28.37 -60.02
C VAL A 9 -17.35 -27.18 -59.03
N MET A 10 -16.61 -27.24 -57.90
CA MET A 10 -15.16 -27.18 -57.60
C MET A 10 -14.50 -25.78 -57.67
N PHE A 11 -13.81 -25.43 -56.55
CA PHE A 11 -12.69 -24.46 -56.36
C PHE A 11 -13.02 -22.93 -56.26
N TRP A 12 -12.52 -22.08 -55.34
CA TRP A 12 -11.37 -22.01 -54.42
C TRP A 12 -11.70 -21.16 -53.15
N LEU A 13 -11.11 -21.50 -51.98
CA LEU A 13 -10.99 -20.63 -50.80
C LEU A 13 -9.50 -20.31 -50.59
N PHE A 14 -9.17 -19.02 -50.40
CA PHE A 14 -7.83 -18.54 -50.04
C PHE A 14 -7.59 -18.72 -48.53
N TYR A 15 -6.47 -19.37 -48.16
CA TYR A 15 -5.81 -19.20 -46.86
C TYR A 15 -4.29 -19.20 -47.11
N SER A 16 -3.63 -18.08 -46.78
CA SER A 16 -2.18 -17.94 -46.86
C SER A 16 -1.53 -18.42 -45.57
N ILE A 17 -0.72 -19.48 -45.68
CA ILE A 17 0.29 -19.89 -44.70
C ILE A 17 1.64 -19.43 -45.26
N VAL A 18 2.38 -18.61 -44.50
CA VAL A 18 3.78 -18.28 -44.83
C VAL A 18 4.68 -19.38 -44.25
N ALA A 19 5.35 -20.09 -45.14
CA ALA A 19 6.35 -21.11 -44.82
C ALA A 19 7.73 -20.46 -44.60
N ILE A 20 8.43 -20.96 -43.57
CA ILE A 20 9.83 -20.67 -43.26
C ILE A 20 10.73 -21.44 -44.24
N GLN A 21 11.57 -20.73 -44.99
CA GLN A 21 12.62 -21.35 -45.80
C GLN A 21 13.87 -21.64 -44.95
N VAL A 22 14.29 -22.90 -44.95
CA VAL A 22 15.60 -23.34 -44.47
C VAL A 22 16.57 -23.27 -45.65
N VAL A 23 17.64 -22.49 -45.53
CA VAL A 23 18.77 -22.49 -46.47
C VAL A 23 19.94 -23.18 -45.77
N SER A 24 20.45 -24.25 -46.39
CA SER A 24 21.70 -24.89 -46.00
C SER A 24 22.89 -24.20 -46.67
N ALA A 25 24.00 -24.07 -45.94
CA ALA A 25 25.30 -23.73 -46.50
C ALA A 25 26.43 -24.38 -45.67
N GLN A 26 27.47 -24.79 -46.40
CA GLN A 26 28.58 -25.67 -46.06
C GLN A 26 29.56 -25.17 -45.00
N GLU A 27 30.27 -26.14 -44.42
CA GLU A 27 31.40 -26.03 -43.48
C GLU A 27 32.59 -25.24 -44.04
N SER A 28 33.18 -24.38 -43.20
CA SER A 28 34.62 -24.10 -43.17
C SER A 28 35.03 -23.70 -41.75
N SER A 29 35.99 -24.43 -41.20
CA SER A 29 36.65 -24.27 -39.91
C SER A 29 37.43 -22.96 -39.80
N ASP A 30 37.20 -22.19 -38.74
CA ASP A 30 38.22 -21.45 -37.99
C ASP A 30 37.65 -21.00 -36.63
N ASP A 31 38.50 -21.09 -35.60
CA ASP A 31 38.24 -20.89 -34.17
C ASP A 31 37.50 -19.58 -33.83
N LEU A 32 36.35 -19.71 -33.15
CA LEU A 32 35.89 -18.70 -32.20
C LEU A 32 35.08 -19.38 -31.09
N LEU A 33 35.74 -19.64 -29.96
CA LEU A 33 35.13 -20.02 -28.69
C LEU A 33 34.19 -18.90 -28.20
N LEU A 34 32.95 -18.91 -28.66
CA LEU A 34 31.84 -18.20 -28.03
C LEU A 34 31.20 -19.16 -27.03
N THR A 35 31.65 -19.08 -25.78
CA THR A 35 30.91 -19.61 -24.63
C THR A 35 29.57 -18.88 -24.58
N VAL A 36 28.51 -19.52 -25.07
CA VAL A 36 27.14 -19.07 -24.85
C VAL A 36 26.87 -19.23 -23.34
N PRO A 37 26.62 -18.14 -22.58
CA PRO A 37 26.18 -18.30 -21.21
C PRO A 37 24.82 -18.98 -21.27
N ALA A 38 24.68 -20.12 -20.60
CA ALA A 38 23.37 -20.70 -20.33
C ALA A 38 22.49 -19.60 -19.73
N LEU A 39 21.42 -19.21 -20.44
CA LEU A 39 20.36 -18.41 -19.85
C LEU A 39 19.82 -19.23 -18.68
N ILE A 40 20.25 -18.87 -17.46
CA ILE A 40 19.48 -19.20 -16.27
C ILE A 40 18.18 -18.45 -16.48
N ALA A 41 17.13 -19.18 -16.85
CA ALA A 41 15.76 -18.71 -16.78
C ALA A 41 15.41 -18.50 -15.30
N GLY A 42 15.94 -17.43 -14.71
CA GLY A 42 15.45 -16.89 -13.46
C GLY A 42 14.02 -16.48 -13.73
N SER A 43 13.07 -17.19 -13.12
CA SER A 43 11.67 -16.80 -13.13
C SER A 43 11.57 -15.39 -12.52
N TYR A 44 11.51 -14.35 -13.35
CA TYR A 44 11.03 -13.04 -12.93
C TYR A 44 9.58 -13.25 -12.51
N ARG A 45 9.36 -13.41 -11.20
CA ARG A 45 8.00 -13.42 -10.66
C ARG A 45 7.44 -12.01 -10.88
N ALA A 46 6.30 -11.94 -11.56
CA ALA A 46 5.63 -10.69 -11.85
C ALA A 46 5.41 -9.88 -10.56
N SER A 47 5.89 -8.64 -10.53
CA SER A 47 5.47 -7.65 -9.53
C SER A 47 4.00 -7.29 -9.77
N MET A 48 3.30 -6.82 -8.73
CA MET A 48 1.94 -6.32 -8.88
C MET A 48 1.93 -5.16 -9.88
N GLU A 49 1.20 -5.29 -10.99
CA GLU A 49 0.99 -4.18 -11.91
C GLU A 49 -0.07 -3.25 -11.32
N LEU A 50 0.33 -2.02 -11.04
CA LEU A 50 -0.51 -1.00 -10.43
C LEU A 50 -0.67 0.13 -11.43
N ASP A 51 -1.91 0.31 -11.90
CA ASP A 51 -2.27 1.45 -12.74
C ASP A 51 -2.34 2.70 -11.85
N ILE A 52 -1.20 3.36 -11.71
CA ILE A 52 -1.02 4.59 -10.93
C ILE A 52 -1.00 5.75 -11.92
N PRO A 53 -1.94 6.71 -11.83
CA PRO A 53 -1.90 7.90 -12.67
C PRO A 53 -0.59 8.66 -12.46
N GLU A 54 0.21 8.73 -13.52
CA GLU A 54 1.50 9.43 -13.51
C GLU A 54 1.29 10.95 -13.46
N PRO A 55 1.93 11.67 -12.53
CA PRO A 55 1.95 13.13 -12.56
C PRO A 55 2.65 13.65 -13.82
N ALA A 56 2.28 14.85 -14.30
CA ALA A 56 2.88 15.42 -15.52
C ALA A 56 4.42 15.58 -15.45
N ALA A 57 4.98 15.73 -14.25
CA ALA A 57 6.43 15.82 -14.01
C ALA A 57 7.13 14.44 -13.92
N GLY A 58 6.37 13.36 -14.05
CA GLY A 58 6.81 11.98 -14.02
C GLY A 58 7.07 11.42 -12.62
N PHE A 59 7.32 10.11 -12.58
CA PHE A 59 7.69 9.41 -11.35
C PHE A 59 9.08 9.79 -10.83
N CYS A 60 9.28 9.61 -9.52
CA CYS A 60 10.55 9.80 -8.86
C CYS A 60 11.33 8.48 -8.75
N ALA A 61 12.66 8.59 -8.66
CA ALA A 61 13.49 7.46 -8.30
C ALA A 61 13.16 7.00 -6.87
N VAL A 62 12.86 5.71 -6.71
CA VAL A 62 12.61 5.11 -5.39
C VAL A 62 13.96 4.71 -4.78
N PRO A 63 14.35 5.26 -3.60
CA PRO A 63 15.61 4.91 -2.96
C PRO A 63 15.63 3.44 -2.54
N ALA A 64 16.82 2.83 -2.48
CA ALA A 64 16.98 1.40 -2.18
C ALA A 64 16.29 0.98 -0.86
N THR A 65 16.29 1.85 0.15
CA THR A 65 15.62 1.62 1.44
C THR A 65 14.09 1.51 1.31
N ALA A 66 13.50 2.14 0.30
CA ALA A 66 12.06 2.11 0.00
C ALA A 66 11.68 1.04 -1.03
N GLN A 67 12.64 0.27 -1.57
CA GLN A 67 12.38 -0.80 -2.54
C GLN A 67 11.89 -2.08 -1.84
N ALA A 68 11.30 -2.97 -2.64
CA ALA A 68 10.82 -4.27 -2.20
C ALA A 68 11.98 -5.12 -1.65
N GLU A 69 11.65 -5.92 -0.65
CA GLU A 69 12.56 -6.84 -0.01
C GLU A 69 12.73 -8.12 -0.84
N SER A 70 13.94 -8.70 -0.82
CA SER A 70 14.19 -9.97 -1.50
C SER A 70 13.41 -11.12 -0.88
N ILE A 71 12.81 -11.95 -1.74
CA ILE A 71 12.06 -13.16 -1.37
C ILE A 71 12.71 -14.45 -1.93
N ALA A 72 13.98 -14.38 -2.34
CA ALA A 72 14.67 -15.50 -2.99
C ALA A 72 14.76 -16.76 -2.11
N GLN A 73 14.70 -16.59 -0.78
CA GLN A 73 14.74 -17.65 0.21
C GLN A 73 13.60 -17.43 1.21
N PRO A 74 12.38 -17.93 0.91
CA PRO A 74 11.25 -17.79 1.82
C PRO A 74 11.41 -18.74 3.03
N ASP A 75 11.15 -18.22 4.23
CA ASP A 75 11.08 -19.02 5.47
C ASP A 75 9.76 -19.79 5.57
N THR A 76 8.69 -19.21 5.00
CA THR A 76 7.36 -19.81 4.96
C THR A 76 6.71 -19.57 3.59
N VAL A 77 6.17 -20.64 3.01
CA VAL A 77 5.32 -20.57 1.82
C VAL A 77 3.92 -21.01 2.22
N ILE A 78 2.96 -20.09 2.13
CA ILE A 78 1.55 -20.37 2.41
C ILE A 78 0.93 -21.01 1.16
N GLY A 79 0.32 -22.18 1.34
CA GLY A 79 -0.35 -22.91 0.28
C GLY A 79 0.54 -23.92 -0.47
N ASN A 80 -0.09 -24.73 -1.29
CA ASN A 80 0.50 -25.88 -2.01
C ASN A 80 0.32 -25.82 -3.53
N GLY A 81 -0.10 -24.67 -4.06
CA GLY A 81 -0.39 -24.46 -5.48
C GLY A 81 -1.88 -24.44 -5.83
N SER A 82 -2.77 -24.65 -4.84
CA SER A 82 -4.21 -24.53 -5.00
C SER A 82 -4.78 -23.31 -4.26
N PRO A 83 -5.81 -22.62 -4.77
CA PRO A 83 -6.41 -21.49 -4.07
C PRO A 83 -6.93 -21.87 -2.66
N ALA A 84 -7.55 -23.04 -2.54
CA ALA A 84 -8.11 -23.54 -1.28
C ALA A 84 -7.05 -23.79 -0.18
N SER A 85 -5.78 -23.96 -0.55
CA SER A 85 -4.69 -24.17 0.42
C SER A 85 -4.22 -22.88 1.11
N CYS A 86 -4.58 -21.71 0.57
CA CYS A 86 -4.24 -20.42 1.14
C CYS A 86 -5.36 -19.94 2.07
N THR A 87 -5.26 -20.33 3.34
CA THR A 87 -6.29 -20.07 4.35
C THR A 87 -5.90 -18.93 5.28
N SER A 88 -6.90 -18.30 5.91
CA SER A 88 -6.65 -17.31 6.96
C SER A 88 -5.80 -17.86 8.10
N ALA A 89 -6.04 -19.10 8.53
CA ALA A 89 -5.26 -19.73 9.60
C ALA A 89 -3.78 -19.85 9.24
N ALA A 90 -3.46 -20.19 7.98
CA ALA A 90 -2.08 -20.25 7.50
C ALA A 90 -1.42 -18.87 7.46
N VAL A 91 -2.15 -17.82 7.07
CA VAL A 91 -1.66 -16.43 7.13
C VAL A 91 -1.34 -16.03 8.57
N VAL A 92 -2.28 -16.24 9.49
CA VAL A 92 -2.10 -15.88 10.91
C VAL A 92 -0.91 -16.61 11.52
N ALA A 93 -0.78 -17.92 11.27
CA ALA A 93 0.33 -18.72 11.77
C ALA A 93 1.68 -18.27 11.19
N ALA A 94 1.73 -17.97 9.89
CA ALA A 94 2.95 -17.50 9.24
C ALA A 94 3.39 -16.13 9.77
N VAL A 95 2.46 -15.18 9.90
CA VAL A 95 2.76 -13.84 10.44
C VAL A 95 3.24 -13.90 11.88
N ALA A 96 2.64 -14.76 12.71
CA ALA A 96 3.09 -14.96 14.08
C ALA A 96 4.52 -15.55 14.13
N LYS A 97 4.86 -16.45 13.19
CA LYS A 97 6.19 -17.05 13.07
C LYS A 97 7.27 -16.09 12.58
N GLY A 98 6.91 -15.02 11.87
CA GLY A 98 7.86 -14.07 11.30
C GLY A 98 8.63 -14.62 10.08
N GLY A 99 9.74 -13.95 9.74
CA GLY A 99 10.56 -14.28 8.57
C GLY A 99 9.97 -13.81 7.23
N VAL A 100 10.49 -14.36 6.14
CA VAL A 100 10.04 -14.12 4.77
C VAL A 100 8.88 -15.05 4.43
N ILE A 101 7.71 -14.47 4.23
CA ILE A 101 6.45 -15.15 3.97
C ILE A 101 6.02 -14.88 2.54
N THR A 102 5.84 -15.95 1.77
CA THR A 102 5.35 -15.90 0.38
C THR A 102 4.13 -16.82 0.21
N PHE A 103 3.47 -16.74 -0.94
CA PHE A 103 2.25 -17.48 -1.23
C PHE A 103 2.41 -18.37 -2.46
N ASN A 104 1.86 -19.57 -2.38
CA ASN A 104 1.69 -20.52 -3.47
C ASN A 104 0.21 -20.94 -3.54
N CYS A 105 -0.64 -20.01 -3.99
CA CYS A 105 -2.10 -20.20 -4.06
C CYS A 105 -2.60 -20.60 -5.45
N GLY A 106 -1.69 -20.95 -6.36
CA GLY A 106 -2.00 -21.21 -7.76
C GLY A 106 -1.75 -20.02 -8.68
N ALA A 107 -2.13 -20.17 -9.96
CA ALA A 107 -1.77 -19.22 -11.01
C ALA A 107 -2.64 -17.95 -11.01
N ALA A 108 -3.92 -18.07 -10.66
CA ALA A 108 -4.88 -16.97 -10.64
C ALA A 108 -4.77 -16.14 -9.34
N PRO A 109 -5.17 -14.86 -9.35
CA PRO A 109 -5.36 -14.09 -8.12
C PRO A 109 -6.30 -14.81 -7.15
N VAL A 110 -6.00 -14.71 -5.86
CA VAL A 110 -6.79 -15.29 -4.78
C VAL A 110 -7.15 -14.23 -3.75
N GLU A 111 -8.35 -14.36 -3.22
CA GLU A 111 -8.81 -13.59 -2.09
C GLU A 111 -8.93 -14.50 -0.87
N ILE A 112 -8.23 -14.12 0.20
CA ILE A 112 -8.24 -14.85 1.45
C ILE A 112 -9.12 -14.08 2.43
N GLU A 113 -10.27 -14.66 2.76
CA GLU A 113 -11.17 -14.15 3.79
C GLU A 113 -10.55 -14.35 5.16
N MET A 114 -10.06 -13.27 5.76
CA MET A 114 -9.37 -13.31 7.04
C MET A 114 -10.39 -13.54 8.14
N GLN A 115 -10.28 -14.68 8.84
CA GLN A 115 -11.13 -15.09 9.97
C GLN A 115 -10.61 -14.57 11.32
N GLN A 116 -9.34 -14.17 11.37
CA GLN A 116 -8.67 -13.60 12.54
C GLN A 116 -7.63 -12.56 12.07
N THR A 117 -7.42 -11.53 12.88
CA THR A 117 -6.33 -10.56 12.68
C THR A 117 -4.97 -11.26 12.79
N ALA A 118 -4.13 -11.10 11.76
CA ALA A 118 -2.76 -11.58 11.80
C ALA A 118 -1.92 -10.61 12.66
N LYS A 119 -1.22 -11.14 13.68
CA LYS A 119 -0.44 -10.34 14.62
C LYS A 119 1.03 -10.77 14.57
N VAL A 120 1.92 -9.78 14.43
CA VAL A 120 3.36 -10.00 14.53
C VAL A 120 3.73 -10.22 15.99
N ILE A 121 4.48 -11.29 16.26
CA ILE A 121 5.11 -11.51 17.57
C ILE A 121 6.48 -10.82 17.57
N ASN A 122 6.73 -9.95 18.54
CA ASN A 122 7.84 -8.99 18.45
C ASN A 122 9.24 -9.64 18.51
N ASN A 123 9.35 -10.87 19.00
CA ASN A 123 10.62 -11.60 19.13
C ASN A 123 10.90 -12.58 17.96
N THR A 124 10.14 -12.51 16.86
CA THR A 124 10.34 -13.38 15.67
C THR A 124 11.07 -12.68 14.52
N GLY A 125 11.59 -11.47 14.77
CA GLY A 125 12.40 -10.68 13.85
C GLY A 125 13.90 -11.03 13.86
N PRO A 126 14.75 -10.16 13.28
CA PRO A 126 14.44 -8.75 13.00
C PRO A 126 13.62 -8.52 11.72
N ARG A 127 13.80 -9.34 10.68
CA ARG A 127 13.22 -9.10 9.35
C ARG A 127 11.96 -9.92 9.12
N ILE A 128 10.84 -9.25 8.82
CA ILE A 128 9.55 -9.87 8.52
C ILE A 128 9.04 -9.32 7.19
N VAL A 129 8.86 -10.18 6.19
CA VAL A 129 8.41 -9.78 4.86
C VAL A 129 7.15 -10.56 4.52
N ILE A 130 6.07 -9.88 4.17
CA ILE A 130 4.86 -10.49 3.65
C ILE A 130 4.74 -10.09 2.18
N ASP A 131 5.02 -11.03 1.28
CA ASP A 131 4.97 -10.81 -0.17
C ASP A 131 3.83 -11.61 -0.80
N GLY A 132 2.80 -10.92 -1.30
CA GLY A 132 1.63 -11.53 -1.93
C GLY A 132 1.80 -11.93 -3.39
N GLY A 133 2.99 -11.72 -3.99
CA GLY A 133 3.30 -12.04 -5.38
C GLY A 133 2.42 -11.33 -6.42
N GLY A 134 1.75 -10.24 -6.02
CA GLY A 134 0.80 -9.49 -6.85
C GLY A 134 -0.53 -10.20 -7.08
N LYS A 135 -0.78 -11.31 -6.39
CA LYS A 135 -1.95 -12.17 -6.61
C LYS A 135 -2.85 -12.32 -5.40
N VAL A 136 -2.34 -11.97 -4.22
CA VAL A 136 -3.05 -12.18 -2.96
C VAL A 136 -3.77 -10.91 -2.53
N THR A 137 -5.05 -11.07 -2.19
CA THR A 137 -5.85 -10.10 -1.47
C THR A 137 -6.18 -10.65 -0.10
N LEU A 138 -5.86 -9.92 0.97
CA LEU A 138 -6.33 -10.22 2.32
C LEU A 138 -7.59 -9.39 2.59
N ASN A 139 -8.72 -10.07 2.80
CA ASN A 139 -10.02 -9.45 3.02
C ASN A 139 -10.42 -9.52 4.50
N GLY A 140 -10.55 -8.38 5.16
CA GLY A 140 -11.01 -8.27 6.57
C GLY A 140 -12.51 -8.49 6.78
N GLN A 141 -13.26 -8.72 5.69
CA GLN A 141 -14.69 -9.05 5.65
C GLN A 141 -15.60 -7.95 6.20
N GLY A 142 -15.08 -6.73 6.35
CA GLY A 142 -15.75 -5.64 7.05
C GLY A 142 -15.93 -5.91 8.55
N GLN A 143 -15.25 -6.92 9.10
CA GLN A 143 -15.45 -7.36 10.49
C GLN A 143 -14.25 -7.07 11.39
N ARG A 144 -13.05 -6.95 10.83
CA ARG A 144 -11.82 -6.90 11.63
C ARG A 144 -10.67 -6.20 10.94
N ARG A 145 -9.71 -5.79 11.76
CA ARG A 145 -8.36 -5.44 11.33
C ARG A 145 -7.65 -6.64 10.73
N ILE A 146 -6.87 -6.42 9.68
CA ILE A 146 -6.20 -7.52 8.95
C ILE A 146 -4.83 -7.82 9.55
N LEU A 147 -4.00 -6.80 9.75
CA LEU A 147 -2.62 -6.94 10.21
C LEU A 147 -2.33 -6.00 11.39
N TYR A 148 -1.57 -6.50 12.36
CA TYR A 148 -1.24 -5.77 13.57
C TYR A 148 0.21 -6.03 13.98
N MET A 149 0.93 -4.96 14.31
CA MET A 149 2.27 -5.01 14.88
C MET A 149 2.37 -3.95 15.98
N ASN A 150 2.64 -4.37 17.21
CA ASN A 150 2.77 -3.45 18.34
C ASN A 150 3.85 -3.94 19.29
N THR A 151 4.99 -3.27 19.29
CA THR A 151 6.08 -3.55 20.21
C THR A 151 5.75 -3.26 21.66
N CYS A 152 4.76 -2.38 21.90
CA CYS A 152 4.30 -1.98 23.23
C CYS A 152 3.12 -2.81 23.73
N ASP A 153 2.68 -3.81 22.97
CA ASP A 153 1.65 -4.76 23.41
C ASP A 153 2.30 -5.96 24.10
N PRO A 154 2.08 -6.16 25.42
CA PRO A 154 2.69 -7.29 26.13
C PRO A 154 2.21 -8.65 25.60
N ASP A 155 1.02 -8.73 25.00
CA ASP A 155 0.52 -9.97 24.39
C ASP A 155 1.32 -10.36 23.14
N GLN A 156 2.03 -9.40 22.54
CA GLN A 156 2.94 -9.64 21.41
C GLN A 156 4.40 -9.78 21.85
N ILE A 157 4.65 -9.91 23.16
CA ILE A 157 5.95 -10.03 23.81
C ILE A 157 6.73 -8.71 23.80
N TRP A 158 7.13 -8.21 24.98
CA TRP A 158 8.11 -7.13 25.06
C TRP A 158 9.52 -7.67 24.91
N THR A 159 10.29 -7.10 23.98
CA THR A 159 11.69 -7.47 23.76
C THR A 159 12.66 -6.53 24.45
N THR A 160 12.21 -5.32 24.82
CA THR A 160 13.03 -4.31 25.52
C THR A 160 12.19 -3.50 26.52
N PRO A 161 12.82 -2.80 27.49
CA PRO A 161 12.13 -1.81 28.34
C PRO A 161 11.64 -0.55 27.60
N HIS A 162 12.07 -0.35 26.34
CA HIS A 162 11.76 0.83 25.53
C HIS A 162 10.99 0.43 24.27
N CYS A 163 9.83 -0.19 24.47
CA CYS A 163 9.01 -0.75 23.39
C CYS A 163 8.78 0.23 22.23
N GLN A 164 8.60 1.52 22.50
CA GLN A 164 8.34 2.54 21.49
C GLN A 164 9.55 2.88 20.60
N ASN A 165 10.77 2.48 20.99
CA ASN A 165 11.98 2.82 20.25
C ASN A 165 12.95 1.64 20.25
N GLN A 166 12.64 0.64 19.43
CA GLN A 166 13.45 -0.55 19.20
C GLN A 166 13.56 -0.82 17.72
N ASP A 167 14.68 -1.40 17.29
CA ASP A 167 15.06 -1.59 15.88
C ASP A 167 14.32 -2.74 15.18
N HIS A 168 13.65 -3.61 15.94
CA HIS A 168 12.85 -4.73 15.46
C HIS A 168 11.50 -4.84 16.18
N PRO A 169 10.49 -5.49 15.60
CA PRO A 169 10.46 -6.11 14.27
C PRO A 169 10.52 -5.08 13.12
N GLN A 170 11.04 -5.52 11.97
CA GLN A 170 11.10 -4.77 10.72
C GLN A 170 10.12 -5.40 9.73
N LEU A 171 8.92 -4.85 9.66
CA LEU A 171 7.83 -5.37 8.84
C LEU A 171 7.83 -4.69 7.47
N THR A 172 8.00 -5.48 6.41
CA THR A 172 7.71 -5.07 5.04
C THR A 172 6.50 -5.83 4.53
N VAL A 173 5.56 -5.10 3.94
CA VAL A 173 4.40 -5.66 3.27
C VAL A 173 4.47 -5.24 1.81
N GLN A 174 4.42 -6.22 0.90
CA GLN A 174 4.65 -5.95 -0.51
C GLN A 174 3.86 -6.83 -1.47
N ASN A 175 3.62 -6.29 -2.68
CA ASN A 175 2.96 -7.01 -3.77
C ASN A 175 1.62 -7.66 -3.34
N ILE A 176 0.80 -6.94 -2.57
CA ILE A 176 -0.38 -7.51 -1.90
C ILE A 176 -1.47 -6.45 -1.71
N THR A 177 -2.73 -6.89 -1.78
CA THR A 177 -3.91 -6.04 -1.55
C THR A 177 -4.52 -6.31 -0.16
N PHE A 178 -4.93 -5.25 0.53
CA PHE A 178 -5.76 -5.31 1.73
C PHE A 178 -7.10 -4.67 1.45
N LYS A 179 -8.19 -5.38 1.76
CA LYS A 179 -9.52 -4.81 1.60
C LYS A 179 -10.50 -5.13 2.70
N ASN A 180 -11.50 -4.27 2.86
CA ASN A 180 -12.58 -4.41 3.85
C ASN A 180 -12.05 -4.66 5.27
N GLY A 181 -10.91 -4.07 5.62
CA GLY A 181 -10.43 -4.02 7.00
C GLY A 181 -11.33 -3.10 7.83
N ASN A 182 -11.64 -3.48 9.07
CA ASN A 182 -12.52 -2.71 9.95
C ASN A 182 -11.98 -2.69 11.38
N SER A 183 -11.68 -1.49 11.90
CA SER A 183 -11.26 -1.31 13.30
C SER A 183 -12.32 -0.65 14.19
N LYS A 184 -13.58 -0.47 13.76
CA LYS A 184 -14.61 0.25 14.52
C LYS A 184 -14.90 -0.32 15.91
N SER A 185 -14.64 -1.61 16.12
CA SER A 185 -14.81 -2.28 17.42
C SER A 185 -13.59 -2.20 18.33
N GLU A 186 -12.50 -1.58 17.87
CA GLU A 186 -11.23 -1.52 18.60
C GLU A 186 -11.22 -0.29 19.52
N THR A 187 -11.00 -0.49 20.81
CA THR A 187 -11.12 0.58 21.81
C THR A 187 -9.79 1.06 22.38
N GLN A 188 -8.77 0.20 22.37
CA GLN A 188 -7.45 0.52 22.93
C GLN A 188 -6.46 0.99 21.85
N TYR A 189 -6.49 0.35 20.67
CA TYR A 189 -5.59 0.61 19.56
C TYR A 189 -6.40 0.97 18.30
N ASP A 190 -7.24 1.99 18.41
CA ASP A 190 -8.15 2.40 17.33
C ASP A 190 -7.42 3.06 16.13
N GLY A 191 -8.13 3.19 15.01
CA GLY A 191 -7.63 3.53 13.68
C GLY A 191 -6.94 2.35 13.01
N GLY A 192 -6.47 2.49 11.77
CA GLY A 192 -5.75 1.41 11.07
C GLY A 192 -6.64 0.22 10.71
N GLY A 193 -7.74 0.47 9.99
CA GLY A 193 -8.73 -0.54 9.60
C GLY A 193 -8.12 -1.76 8.91
N ALA A 194 -7.16 -1.57 8.01
CA ALA A 194 -6.38 -2.71 7.47
C ALA A 194 -5.17 -3.05 8.35
N ILE A 195 -4.31 -2.06 8.61
CA ILE A 195 -3.03 -2.26 9.30
C ILE A 195 -2.84 -1.25 10.43
N TRP A 196 -2.45 -1.74 11.59
CA TRP A 196 -2.02 -0.93 12.72
C TRP A 196 -0.59 -1.27 13.12
N VAL A 197 0.23 -0.24 13.32
CA VAL A 197 1.68 -0.37 13.57
C VAL A 197 2.14 0.54 14.71
N ARG A 198 2.91 -0.01 15.66
CA ARG A 198 3.71 0.76 16.63
C ARG A 198 5.04 0.08 16.93
N GLY A 199 6.10 0.89 16.94
CA GLY A 199 7.48 0.47 17.19
C GLY A 199 8.14 -0.17 15.98
N GLY A 200 9.37 -0.62 16.17
CA GLY A 200 10.13 -1.30 15.11
C GLY A 200 10.34 -0.42 13.88
N ARG A 201 10.28 -1.06 12.72
CA ARG A 201 10.30 -0.42 11.39
C ARG A 201 9.17 -0.96 10.53
N PHE A 202 8.60 -0.11 9.69
CA PHE A 202 7.54 -0.49 8.77
C PHE A 202 7.75 0.09 7.37
N LYS A 203 7.43 -0.71 6.34
CA LYS A 203 7.53 -0.34 4.92
C LYS A 203 6.41 -0.99 4.09
N LEU A 204 5.89 -0.23 3.12
CA LEU A 204 4.88 -0.64 2.15
C LEU A 204 5.43 -0.51 0.73
N VAL A 205 5.33 -1.57 -0.09
CA VAL A 205 5.81 -1.53 -1.49
C VAL A 205 4.86 -2.27 -2.42
N ASN A 206 4.39 -1.63 -3.50
CA ASN A 206 3.49 -2.28 -4.47
C ASN A 206 2.23 -2.84 -3.80
N THR A 207 1.54 -2.02 -3.00
CA THR A 207 0.38 -2.45 -2.20
C THR A 207 -0.88 -1.70 -2.59
N ARG A 208 -2.05 -2.30 -2.33
CA ARG A 208 -3.34 -1.66 -2.55
C ARG A 208 -4.24 -1.76 -1.32
N PHE A 209 -4.94 -0.69 -1.00
CA PHE A 209 -5.85 -0.59 0.16
C PHE A 209 -7.23 -0.10 -0.27
N GLU A 210 -8.24 -0.95 -0.11
CA GLU A 210 -9.60 -0.68 -0.60
C GLU A 210 -10.67 -0.90 0.49
N ASN A 211 -11.66 -0.02 0.56
CA ASN A 211 -12.84 -0.20 1.41
C ASN A 211 -12.54 -0.46 2.88
N ASN A 212 -11.42 0.03 3.37
CA ASN A 212 -11.07 -0.10 4.78
C ASN A 212 -11.78 1.00 5.58
N VAL A 213 -12.13 0.69 6.82
CA VAL A 213 -12.82 1.62 7.72
C VAL A 213 -12.24 1.62 9.13
N CYS A 214 -12.35 2.77 9.78
CA CYS A 214 -12.07 2.92 11.22
C CYS A 214 -13.28 3.59 11.91
N ALA A 215 -13.15 3.96 13.19
CA ALA A 215 -14.16 4.77 13.89
C ALA A 215 -14.62 6.00 13.07
N ASP A 216 -15.91 6.32 13.17
CA ASP A 216 -16.53 7.38 12.38
C ASP A 216 -16.23 8.79 12.91
N ALA A 217 -15.80 8.90 14.17
CA ALA A 217 -15.45 10.16 14.82
C ALA A 217 -14.34 9.98 15.86
N GLY A 218 -13.76 11.09 16.31
CA GLY A 218 -12.69 11.13 17.29
C GLY A 218 -11.47 11.93 16.79
N PRO A 219 -10.89 12.82 17.63
CA PRO A 219 -9.88 13.81 17.20
C PRO A 219 -8.59 13.18 16.65
N ASP A 220 -7.99 12.23 17.37
CA ASP A 220 -6.73 11.60 17.00
C ASP A 220 -6.91 10.26 16.28
N VAL A 221 -8.13 9.80 16.05
CA VAL A 221 -8.38 8.47 15.44
C VAL A 221 -8.33 8.60 13.91
N GLY A 222 -7.50 7.80 13.25
CA GLY A 222 -7.32 7.93 11.82
C GLY A 222 -6.77 6.70 11.10
N GLY A 223 -6.62 6.82 9.78
CA GLY A 223 -5.94 5.82 8.94
C GLY A 223 -6.83 4.62 8.67
N ALA A 224 -7.89 4.75 7.89
CA ALA A 224 -8.72 3.57 7.58
C ALA A 224 -7.90 2.47 6.90
N ALA A 225 -6.99 2.81 6.00
CA ALA A 225 -6.03 1.83 5.50
C ALA A 225 -4.97 1.53 6.56
N VAL A 226 -4.15 2.52 6.93
CA VAL A 226 -2.99 2.28 7.81
C VAL A 226 -2.83 3.36 8.85
N ARG A 227 -2.54 2.93 10.08
CA ARG A 227 -2.18 3.81 11.20
C ARG A 227 -0.84 3.43 11.79
N VAL A 228 0.02 4.43 11.98
CA VAL A 228 1.38 4.22 12.47
C VAL A 228 1.73 5.14 13.64
N PHE A 229 2.40 4.54 14.63
CA PHE A 229 3.05 5.22 15.74
C PHE A 229 4.49 4.77 15.86
N SER A 230 5.32 5.58 16.52
CA SER A 230 6.65 5.23 17.04
C SER A 230 7.51 4.42 16.08
N GLN A 231 8.44 5.05 15.39
CA GLN A 231 9.39 4.36 14.52
C GLN A 231 10.79 4.44 15.12
N TYR A 232 11.58 3.37 14.99
CA TYR A 232 12.94 3.34 15.53
C TYR A 232 13.73 4.57 15.07
N GLN A 233 14.30 5.29 16.04
CA GLN A 233 15.06 6.53 15.84
C GLN A 233 14.30 7.65 15.10
N GLY A 234 12.96 7.62 15.07
CA GLY A 234 12.16 8.60 14.33
C GLY A 234 12.29 8.50 12.81
N LEU A 235 12.87 7.41 12.30
CA LEU A 235 13.04 7.20 10.86
C LEU A 235 11.68 7.10 10.15
N PRO A 236 11.56 7.58 8.90
CA PRO A 236 10.28 7.61 8.20
C PRO A 236 9.77 6.23 7.84
N VAL A 237 8.45 6.04 7.78
CA VAL A 237 7.86 4.91 7.06
C VAL A 237 7.99 5.17 5.57
N TYR A 238 8.48 4.18 4.84
CA TYR A 238 8.54 4.22 3.38
C TYR A 238 7.28 3.63 2.77
N VAL A 239 6.69 4.36 1.82
CA VAL A 239 5.57 3.90 1.00
C VAL A 239 5.96 4.11 -0.45
N ALA A 240 5.99 3.04 -1.24
CA ALA A 240 6.41 3.12 -2.64
C ALA A 240 5.45 2.35 -3.54
N ASN A 241 5.05 2.99 -4.65
CA ASN A 241 4.20 2.39 -5.66
C ASN A 241 2.91 1.81 -5.07
N SER A 242 2.20 2.54 -4.21
CA SER A 242 1.03 2.01 -3.51
C SER A 242 -0.24 2.79 -3.84
N ILE A 243 -1.39 2.11 -3.79
CA ILE A 243 -2.71 2.70 -4.04
C ILE A 243 -3.55 2.66 -2.77
N PHE A 244 -4.16 3.79 -2.42
CA PHE A 244 -5.11 3.95 -1.35
C PHE A 244 -6.42 4.45 -1.93
N GLY A 245 -7.41 3.56 -2.04
CA GLY A 245 -8.67 3.80 -2.74
C GLY A 245 -8.55 3.56 -4.24
N GLY A 246 -8.85 4.57 -5.04
CA GLY A 246 -8.78 4.52 -6.51
C GLY A 246 -10.12 4.79 -7.21
N SER A 247 -11.23 4.64 -6.50
CA SER A 247 -12.59 4.94 -6.96
C SER A 247 -13.51 5.21 -5.78
N ALA A 248 -14.71 5.74 -6.03
CA ALA A 248 -15.70 5.91 -4.98
C ALA A 248 -16.10 4.57 -4.33
N GLU A 249 -16.07 3.47 -5.09
CA GLU A 249 -16.41 2.11 -4.67
C GLU A 249 -15.28 1.40 -3.91
N THR A 250 -14.07 1.96 -3.91
CA THR A 250 -12.90 1.44 -3.18
C THR A 250 -12.42 2.38 -2.07
N ALA A 251 -13.17 3.45 -1.80
CA ALA A 251 -12.84 4.49 -0.83
C ALA A 251 -12.54 3.94 0.57
N ASN A 252 -11.43 4.39 1.16
CA ASN A 252 -11.18 4.17 2.58
C ASN A 252 -11.79 5.31 3.40
N VAL A 253 -12.45 5.00 4.52
CA VAL A 253 -13.28 5.95 5.27
C VAL A 253 -13.04 5.87 6.77
N CYS A 254 -12.72 7.00 7.40
CA CYS A 254 -12.31 7.06 8.79
C CYS A 254 -12.66 8.42 9.41
N SER A 255 -12.60 8.55 10.74
CA SER A 255 -12.75 9.84 11.42
C SER A 255 -11.79 10.88 10.83
N ASN A 256 -10.51 10.52 10.73
CA ASN A 256 -9.45 11.26 10.05
C ASN A 256 -8.65 10.31 9.14
N GLY A 257 -7.92 10.80 8.14
CA GLY A 257 -6.99 9.95 7.39
C GLY A 257 -7.66 8.74 6.74
N GLY A 258 -8.43 8.90 5.66
CA GLY A 258 -9.01 7.73 5.00
C GLY A 258 -7.93 6.76 4.51
N GLY A 259 -6.86 7.28 3.90
CA GLY A 259 -5.69 6.49 3.54
C GLY A 259 -4.78 6.23 4.75
N LEU A 260 -3.85 7.16 5.01
CA LEU A 260 -2.83 7.03 6.04
C LEU A 260 -3.14 7.91 7.25
N SER A 261 -2.78 7.44 8.44
CA SER A 261 -2.57 8.31 9.60
C SER A 261 -1.30 7.99 10.38
N SER A 262 -0.75 9.01 11.03
CA SER A 262 0.24 8.82 12.09
C SER A 262 0.14 9.85 13.21
N ILE A 263 0.70 9.48 14.36
CA ILE A 263 1.06 10.39 15.45
C ILE A 263 2.56 10.30 15.69
N GLY A 264 3.28 11.40 15.43
CA GLY A 264 4.72 11.56 15.65
C GLY A 264 5.59 10.66 14.75
N VAL A 265 5.13 10.35 13.54
CA VAL A 265 5.87 9.51 12.57
C VAL A 265 5.90 10.16 11.22
N SER A 266 7.11 10.27 10.66
CA SER A 266 7.36 10.75 9.32
C SER A 266 6.97 9.74 8.25
N PHE A 267 6.53 10.21 7.10
CA PHE A 267 6.34 9.39 5.90
C PHE A 267 7.21 9.89 4.75
N SER A 268 7.78 8.95 3.99
CA SER A 268 8.39 9.20 2.69
C SER A 268 7.66 8.37 1.64
N ILE A 269 6.87 9.04 0.82
CA ILE A 269 5.91 8.45 -0.10
C ILE A 269 6.38 8.70 -1.53
N TYR A 270 6.51 7.62 -2.29
CA TYR A 270 7.00 7.63 -3.66
C TYR A 270 5.97 7.00 -4.59
N ASN A 271 5.75 7.62 -5.74
CA ASN A 271 5.03 7.05 -6.88
C ASN A 271 3.71 6.39 -6.51
N SER A 272 2.96 6.99 -5.59
CA SER A 272 1.75 6.39 -5.00
C SER A 272 0.50 7.16 -5.41
N TRP A 273 -0.66 6.52 -5.25
CA TRP A 273 -1.95 7.12 -5.59
C TRP A 273 -2.91 7.07 -4.41
N PHE A 274 -3.46 8.23 -4.05
CA PHE A 274 -4.49 8.37 -3.04
C PHE A 274 -5.74 8.93 -3.71
N SER A 275 -6.81 8.14 -3.79
CA SER A 275 -8.03 8.63 -4.40
C SER A 275 -9.30 8.19 -3.73
N HIS A 276 -10.26 9.12 -3.64
CA HIS A 276 -11.59 8.91 -3.06
C HIS A 276 -11.59 8.55 -1.56
N ASN A 277 -10.48 8.76 -0.85
CA ASN A 277 -10.44 8.56 0.59
C ASN A 277 -11.20 9.67 1.32
N ARG A 278 -11.81 9.35 2.47
CA ARG A 278 -12.71 10.26 3.17
C ARG A 278 -12.41 10.33 4.67
N ALA A 279 -12.27 11.56 5.16
CA ALA A 279 -12.32 11.89 6.58
C ALA A 279 -13.72 12.40 6.93
N ILE A 280 -14.49 11.59 7.68
CA ILE A 280 -15.92 11.81 7.93
C ILE A 280 -16.25 12.31 9.35
N GLY A 281 -15.25 12.40 10.23
CA GLY A 281 -15.44 12.99 11.55
C GLY A 281 -15.89 14.45 11.48
N ASN A 282 -16.22 15.02 12.64
CA ASN A 282 -16.60 16.42 12.74
C ASN A 282 -16.18 16.97 14.10
N GLY A 283 -15.55 18.14 14.11
CA GLY A 283 -15.07 18.78 15.31
C GLY A 283 -13.60 19.14 15.33
N ALA A 284 -12.82 18.74 14.32
CA ALA A 284 -11.37 18.93 14.25
C ALA A 284 -10.58 18.22 15.37
N ASN A 285 -9.28 18.51 15.45
CA ASN A 285 -8.36 18.08 16.51
C ASN A 285 -7.61 19.29 17.09
N PRO A 286 -7.72 19.62 18.39
CA PRO A 286 -8.62 19.03 19.39
C PRO A 286 -10.10 19.23 19.03
N SER A 287 -10.99 18.44 19.63
CA SER A 287 -12.43 18.55 19.36
C SER A 287 -12.99 19.91 19.81
N ARG A 288 -13.74 20.56 18.92
CA ARG A 288 -14.52 21.75 19.25
C ARG A 288 -15.64 21.41 20.23
N SER A 289 -16.03 22.39 21.03
CA SER A 289 -17.12 22.23 22.00
C SER A 289 -18.39 21.68 21.34
N GLY A 290 -18.96 20.63 21.92
CA GLY A 290 -20.19 19.98 21.44
C GLY A 290 -20.01 19.04 20.24
N THR A 291 -18.78 18.73 19.82
CA THR A 291 -18.51 17.84 18.68
C THR A 291 -17.70 16.61 19.10
N PRO A 292 -17.86 15.46 18.41
CA PRO A 292 -17.11 14.24 18.73
C PRO A 292 -15.64 14.28 18.30
N GLY A 293 -15.25 15.24 17.46
CA GLY A 293 -13.88 15.40 16.95
C GLY A 293 -13.62 14.66 15.65
N GLY A 294 -12.51 15.02 15.00
CA GLY A 294 -12.03 14.44 13.74
C GLY A 294 -12.50 15.22 12.51
N GLY A 295 -12.47 14.57 11.34
CA GLY A 295 -12.88 15.12 10.05
C GLY A 295 -11.73 15.64 9.18
N SER A 296 -10.48 15.38 9.55
CA SER A 296 -9.31 15.97 8.89
C SER A 296 -8.48 14.95 8.12
N GLY A 297 -7.79 15.39 7.07
CA GLY A 297 -6.86 14.57 6.29
C GLY A 297 -7.57 13.52 5.44
N GLY A 298 -8.27 13.89 4.37
CA GLY A 298 -9.03 12.93 3.56
C GLY A 298 -8.16 11.76 3.08
N ALA A 299 -7.01 12.05 2.47
CA ALA A 299 -6.01 11.04 2.12
C ALA A 299 -5.01 10.77 3.26
N ILE A 300 -4.37 11.81 3.81
CA ILE A 300 -3.28 11.69 4.78
C ILE A 300 -3.55 12.59 5.98
N TYR A 301 -3.44 12.01 7.19
CA TYR A 301 -3.48 12.73 8.46
C TYR A 301 -2.18 12.53 9.24
N ASN A 302 -1.47 13.60 9.56
CA ASN A 302 -0.30 13.56 10.44
C ASN A 302 -0.41 14.59 11.56
N ASP A 303 -0.22 14.14 12.80
CA ASP A 303 -0.11 14.97 14.00
C ASP A 303 1.14 14.54 14.79
N GLY A 304 1.64 15.36 15.71
CA GLY A 304 2.79 15.07 16.56
C GLY A 304 3.70 16.27 16.76
N ASN A 305 4.89 16.05 17.33
CA ASN A 305 5.90 17.10 17.48
C ASN A 305 6.86 17.08 16.28
N ASP A 306 7.82 16.16 16.32
CA ASP A 306 8.92 16.06 15.36
C ASP A 306 8.64 14.97 14.32
N PHE A 307 8.15 15.36 13.16
CA PHE A 307 7.98 14.47 12.00
C PHE A 307 7.93 15.29 10.71
N ASP A 308 8.18 14.62 9.58
CA ASP A 308 8.14 15.21 8.24
C ASP A 308 7.24 14.40 7.31
N LEU A 309 6.69 15.05 6.28
CA LEU A 309 6.00 14.40 5.18
C LEU A 309 6.70 14.74 3.86
N PHE A 310 7.17 13.70 3.17
CA PHE A 310 7.75 13.80 1.84
C PHE A 310 6.88 13.04 0.83
N LEU A 311 6.46 13.74 -0.23
CA LEU A 311 5.72 13.20 -1.36
C LEU A 311 6.54 13.38 -2.64
N CYS A 312 6.76 12.31 -3.39
CA CYS A 312 7.45 12.37 -4.68
C CYS A 312 6.73 11.53 -5.72
N GLY A 313 6.48 12.07 -6.92
CA GLY A 313 5.83 11.32 -8.01
C GLY A 313 4.42 10.85 -7.65
N THR A 314 3.76 11.48 -6.68
CA THR A 314 2.53 10.97 -6.05
C THR A 314 1.32 11.74 -6.57
N THR A 315 0.24 11.02 -6.85
CA THR A 315 -1.05 11.61 -7.21
C THR A 315 -2.00 11.50 -6.02
N ILE A 316 -2.61 12.61 -5.60
CA ILE A 316 -3.63 12.66 -4.56
C ILE A 316 -4.83 13.38 -5.14
N GLU A 317 -5.94 12.68 -5.35
CA GLU A 317 -7.10 13.27 -6.02
C GLU A 317 -8.45 12.78 -5.56
N ASN A 318 -9.46 13.65 -5.63
CA ASN A 318 -10.84 13.31 -5.31
C ASN A 318 -11.05 12.83 -3.87
N ASN A 319 -10.14 13.18 -2.94
CA ASN A 319 -10.28 12.86 -1.53
C ASN A 319 -11.07 13.97 -0.83
N HIS A 320 -11.70 13.67 0.31
CA HIS A 320 -12.61 14.61 0.96
C HIS A 320 -12.41 14.64 2.47
N ALA A 321 -12.35 15.84 3.05
CA ALA A 321 -12.34 16.07 4.49
C ALA A 321 -13.51 16.98 4.91
N ASN A 322 -14.30 16.53 5.88
CA ASN A 322 -15.37 17.32 6.49
C ASN A 322 -14.85 18.56 7.25
N GLU A 323 -13.58 18.54 7.66
CA GLU A 323 -12.88 19.65 8.30
C GLU A 323 -11.72 20.11 7.42
N GLY A 324 -10.48 19.78 7.78
CA GLY A 324 -9.30 20.31 7.09
C GLY A 324 -8.46 19.31 6.35
N GLY A 325 -7.93 19.75 5.21
CA GLY A 325 -6.96 19.00 4.43
C GLY A 325 -7.57 17.78 3.72
N GLY A 326 -8.37 18.00 2.68
CA GLY A 326 -8.88 16.88 1.85
C GLY A 326 -7.76 15.98 1.31
N ALA A 327 -6.62 16.55 0.93
CA ALA A 327 -5.41 15.81 0.58
C ALA A 327 -4.57 15.52 1.83
N VAL A 328 -4.09 16.56 2.51
CA VAL A 328 -3.12 16.44 3.60
C VAL A 328 -3.56 17.31 4.77
N PHE A 329 -3.69 16.71 5.95
CA PHE A 329 -3.71 17.42 7.22
C PHE A 329 -2.38 17.16 7.94
N PHE A 330 -1.66 18.23 8.27
CA PHE A 330 -0.33 18.18 8.87
C PHE A 330 -0.24 19.13 10.05
N VAL A 331 -0.04 18.60 11.25
CA VAL A 331 0.15 19.37 12.49
C VAL A 331 1.42 18.92 13.21
N SER A 332 2.45 19.76 13.15
CA SER A 332 3.64 19.66 14.01
C SER A 332 3.48 20.65 15.16
N ASN A 333 3.14 20.14 16.34
CA ASN A 333 2.79 20.93 17.52
C ASN A 333 3.91 21.87 17.98
N ASN A 334 5.17 21.49 17.76
CA ASN A 334 6.35 22.31 18.06
C ASN A 334 6.87 23.12 16.86
N ARG A 335 6.17 23.07 15.71
CA ARG A 335 6.49 23.78 14.47
C ARG A 335 7.86 23.46 13.86
N GLN A 336 8.37 22.25 14.07
CA GLN A 336 9.65 21.82 13.49
C GLN A 336 9.48 20.97 12.23
N GLY A 337 8.37 20.25 12.12
CA GLY A 337 8.08 19.36 11.00
C GLY A 337 7.88 20.07 9.67
N THR A 338 8.25 19.42 8.58
CA THR A 338 8.17 19.94 7.22
C THR A 338 7.30 19.10 6.29
N LEU A 339 6.73 19.76 5.28
CA LEU A 339 6.02 19.14 4.16
C LEU A 339 6.76 19.47 2.87
N SER A 340 7.15 18.43 2.13
CA SER A 340 7.82 18.55 0.83
C SER A 340 7.07 17.75 -0.23
N ILE A 341 6.78 18.39 -1.36
CA ILE A 341 5.94 17.87 -2.45
C ILE A 341 6.69 18.04 -3.77
N GLU A 342 7.16 16.94 -4.33
CA GLU A 342 7.97 16.91 -5.54
C GLU A 342 7.31 16.08 -6.64
N ASN A 343 7.31 16.58 -7.87
CA ASN A 343 6.78 15.90 -9.06
C ASN A 343 5.39 15.29 -8.86
N SER A 344 4.54 15.95 -8.08
CA SER A 344 3.30 15.37 -7.60
C SER A 344 2.09 16.16 -8.09
N LEU A 345 0.94 15.51 -8.14
CA LEU A 345 -0.33 16.12 -8.51
C LEU A 345 -1.31 15.98 -7.35
N LEU A 346 -1.74 17.11 -6.80
CA LEU A 346 -2.81 17.20 -5.82
C LEU A 346 -3.97 17.94 -6.49
N ARG A 347 -5.10 17.26 -6.75
CA ARG A 347 -6.27 17.90 -7.39
C ARG A 347 -7.61 17.48 -6.81
N SER A 348 -8.56 18.41 -6.76
CA SER A 348 -9.95 18.09 -6.41
C SER A 348 -10.08 17.44 -5.03
N ASN A 349 -9.34 17.94 -4.04
CA ASN A 349 -9.35 17.40 -2.67
C ASN A 349 -10.03 18.36 -1.69
N PRO A 350 -11.38 18.51 -1.70
CA PRO A 350 -12.07 19.50 -0.90
C PRO A 350 -11.80 19.36 0.62
N SER A 351 -11.50 20.51 1.24
CA SER A 351 -11.54 20.73 2.69
C SER A 351 -12.78 21.58 3.01
N LEU A 352 -13.79 21.03 3.68
CA LEU A 352 -15.04 21.78 3.92
C LEU A 352 -14.95 22.80 5.04
N GLY A 353 -14.05 22.58 6.01
CA GLY A 353 -13.88 23.44 7.18
C GLY A 353 -12.76 24.46 6.99
N PHE A 354 -11.54 23.97 6.76
CA PHE A 354 -10.36 24.85 6.75
C PHE A 354 -9.19 24.27 5.96
N GLU A 355 -8.32 25.14 5.46
CA GLU A 355 -7.08 24.77 4.78
C GLU A 355 -6.09 25.94 4.86
N THR A 356 -4.83 25.67 4.52
CA THR A 356 -3.79 26.70 4.47
C THR A 356 -3.98 27.51 3.19
N ALA A 357 -4.02 28.84 3.31
CA ALA A 357 -4.18 29.73 2.17
C ALA A 357 -3.14 29.45 1.08
N ASN A 358 -3.60 29.39 -0.18
CA ASN A 358 -2.83 29.05 -1.38
C ASN A 358 -2.40 27.58 -1.50
N TYR A 359 -2.86 26.68 -0.64
CA TYR A 359 -2.63 25.24 -0.73
C TYR A 359 -3.96 24.48 -0.65
N PRO A 360 -4.79 24.52 -1.72
CA PRO A 360 -6.11 23.88 -1.69
C PRO A 360 -5.99 22.39 -1.37
N GLY A 361 -6.86 21.91 -0.49
CA GLY A 361 -6.83 20.54 0.01
C GLY A 361 -5.73 20.24 1.04
N ILE A 362 -4.92 21.22 1.45
CA ILE A 362 -3.87 21.02 2.45
C ILE A 362 -4.12 21.93 3.65
N PHE A 363 -4.16 21.34 4.85
CA PHE A 363 -3.94 22.09 6.08
C PHE A 363 -2.55 21.78 6.62
N PHE A 364 -1.72 22.81 6.76
CA PHE A 364 -0.33 22.71 7.18
C PHE A 364 -0.03 23.65 8.35
N LEU A 365 0.49 23.04 9.41
CA LEU A 365 0.78 23.67 10.70
C LEU A 365 2.17 23.16 11.14
N GLY A 366 3.22 23.54 10.40
CA GLY A 366 4.61 23.12 10.63
C GLY A 366 5.61 24.25 10.52
N ARG A 367 6.86 23.92 10.17
CA ARG A 367 7.95 24.88 9.98
C ARG A 367 7.83 25.56 8.63
N GLY A 368 7.77 26.90 8.64
CA GLY A 368 7.74 27.69 7.41
C GLY A 368 6.50 27.38 6.56
N ASN A 369 6.70 27.24 5.25
CA ASN A 369 5.66 26.87 4.29
C ASN A 369 5.96 25.49 3.68
N PRO A 370 4.97 24.78 3.13
CA PRO A 370 5.20 23.60 2.31
C PRO A 370 6.19 23.89 1.17
N SER A 371 7.16 23.01 0.96
CA SER A 371 8.06 23.04 -0.20
C SER A 371 7.38 22.34 -1.38
N VAL A 372 7.22 23.04 -2.49
CA VAL A 372 6.51 22.53 -3.68
C VAL A 372 7.40 22.69 -4.90
N VAL A 373 7.84 21.57 -5.49
CA VAL A 373 8.78 21.54 -6.62
C VAL A 373 8.22 20.70 -7.74
N ARG A 374 8.06 21.29 -8.94
CA ARG A 374 7.53 20.59 -10.14
C ARG A 374 6.20 19.86 -9.87
N SER A 375 5.38 20.41 -8.99
CA SER A 375 4.13 19.83 -8.54
C SER A 375 2.97 20.78 -8.82
N THR A 376 1.78 20.22 -8.99
CA THR A 376 0.54 20.99 -9.16
C THR A 376 -0.37 20.74 -7.96
N ILE A 377 -0.91 21.81 -7.39
CA ILE A 377 -1.89 21.78 -6.29
C ILE A 377 -3.08 22.63 -6.73
N GLN A 378 -4.27 22.02 -6.86
CA GLN A 378 -5.45 22.68 -7.43
C GLN A 378 -6.80 22.16 -6.90
#